data_AF-A0AB39X867-F1
#
_entry.id   AF-A0AB39X867-F1
#
_cell.length_a   1.000
_cell.length_b   1.000
_cell.length_c   1.000
_cell.angle_alpha   90.00
_cell.angle_beta   90.00
_cell.angle_gamma   90.00
#
_symmetry.space_group_name_H-M   'P 1'
#
loop_
_entity.id
_entity.type
_entity.pdbx_description
1 polymer ?
#
loop_
_entity_poly.entity_id
_entity_poly.type
_entity_poly.pdbx_seq_one_letter_code
_entity_poly.pdbx_strand_id
1 'polypeptide(L)'
;MLKKLLQHVGAFVIVMLAFAMLSIPAIGFTYLLAWLLSFLFDINFDSAITHGVLLVLAAIWTLATINSKEGSEELSNMLTLKR
;
A
#
# COMPACT_ATOMS: atom_id res chain seq x y z
N MET A 1 -13.79 -28.99 8.13
CA MET A 1 -13.84 -27.89 7.14
C MET A 1 -13.71 -26.51 7.77
N LEU A 2 -14.44 -26.21 8.86
CA LEU A 2 -14.39 -24.91 9.57
C LEU A 2 -12.97 -24.47 9.98
N LYS A 3 -12.14 -25.37 10.51
CA LYS A 3 -10.75 -25.06 10.89
C LYS A 3 -9.89 -24.61 9.70
N LYS A 4 -10.07 -25.23 8.52
CA LYS A 4 -9.37 -24.84 7.29
C LYS A 4 -9.85 -23.48 6.77
N LEU A 5 -11.15 -23.20 6.86
CA LEU A 5 -11.73 -21.90 6.51
C LEU A 5 -11.18 -20.79 7.41
N LEU A 6 -11.19 -20.99 8.73
CA LEU A 6 -10.65 -20.04 9.69
C LEU A 6 -9.16 -19.77 9.48
N GLN A 7 -8.38 -20.80 9.12
CA GLN A 7 -6.96 -20.65 8.77
C GLN A 7 -6.77 -19.80 7.50
N HIS A 8 -7.59 -19.99 6.46
CA HIS A 8 -7.51 -19.18 5.24
C HIS A 8 -7.88 -17.72 5.50
N VAL A 9 -8.96 -17.48 6.25
CA VAL A 9 -9.39 -16.13 6.62
C VAL A 9 -8.31 -15.43 7.46
N GLY A 10 -7.74 -16.14 8.45
CA GLY A 10 -6.66 -15.60 9.28
C GLY A 10 -5.42 -15.25 8.45
N ALA A 11 -5.00 -16.14 7.53
CA ALA A 11 -3.88 -15.87 6.63
C ALA A 11 -4.14 -14.66 5.73
N PHE A 12 -5.35 -14.53 5.19
CA PHE A 12 -5.74 -13.38 4.37
C PHE A 12 -5.63 -12.07 5.15
N VAL A 13 -6.13 -12.02 6.39
CA VAL A 13 -6.03 -10.82 7.25
C VAL A 13 -4.58 -10.44 7.51
N ILE A 14 -3.72 -11.42 7.80
CA ILE A 14 -2.29 -11.18 8.04
C ILE A 14 -1.62 -10.58 6.78
N VAL A 15 -1.90 -11.15 5.61
CA VAL A 15 -1.35 -10.65 4.33
C VAL A 15 -1.82 -9.23 4.06
N MET A 16 -3.11 -8.93 4.28
CA MET A 16 -3.64 -7.58 4.10
C MET A 16 -3.01 -6.56 5.05
N LEU A 17 -2.77 -6.94 6.31
CA LEU A 17 -2.07 -6.08 7.27
C LEU A 17 -0.61 -5.84 6.88
N ALA A 18 0.10 -6.88 6.46
CA ALA A 18 1.47 -6.76 5.98
C ALA A 18 1.56 -5.86 4.75
N PHE A 19 0.64 -6.03 3.79
CA PHE A 19 0.55 -5.17 2.62
C PHE A 19 0.27 -3.71 3.00
N ALA A 20 -0.67 -3.46 3.92
CA ALA A 20 -0.96 -2.11 4.40
C ALA A 20 0.28 -1.44 5.04
N MET A 21 1.09 -2.19 5.79
CA MET A 21 2.36 -1.68 6.34
C MET A 21 3.38 -1.35 5.25
N LEU A 22 3.54 -2.23 4.25
CA LEU A 22 4.43 -1.98 3.11
C LEU A 22 3.99 -0.78 2.26
N SER A 23 2.68 -0.47 2.24
CA SER A 23 2.15 0.68 1.53
C SER A 23 2.33 2.02 2.23
N ILE A 24 2.78 2.08 3.49
CA ILE A 24 2.95 3.36 4.23
C ILE A 24 3.76 4.40 3.45
N PRO A 25 4.93 4.09 2.85
CA PRO A 25 5.68 5.06 2.05
C PRO A 25 4.90 5.56 0.83
N ALA A 26 4.19 4.65 0.15
CA ALA A 26 3.37 5.00 -1.01
C ALA A 26 2.18 5.87 -0.60
N ILE A 27 1.56 5.62 0.55
CA ILE A 27 0.49 6.47 1.12
C ILE A 27 1.04 7.87 1.39
N GLY A 28 2.19 7.99 2.06
CA GLY A 28 2.81 9.29 2.29
C GLY A 28 3.07 10.05 0.98
N PHE A 29 3.58 9.35 -0.03
CA PHE A 29 3.85 9.95 -1.34
C PHE A 29 2.57 10.39 -2.07
N THR A 30 1.51 9.58 -2.11
CA THR A 30 0.27 9.96 -2.79
C THR A 30 -0.43 11.13 -2.11
N TYR A 31 -0.40 11.20 -0.78
CA TYR A 31 -0.92 12.36 -0.04
C TYR A 31 -0.09 13.62 -0.27
N LEU A 32 1.24 13.51 -0.29
CA LEU A 32 2.11 14.64 -0.60
C LEU A 32 1.84 15.15 -2.03
N LEU A 33 1.72 14.24 -3.00
CA LEU A 33 1.41 14.60 -4.38
C LEU A 33 0.03 15.28 -4.49
N ALA A 34 -0.98 14.75 -3.81
CA ALA A 34 -2.31 15.36 -3.78
C ALA A 34 -2.29 16.75 -3.14
N TRP A 35 -1.53 16.93 -2.06
CA TRP A 35 -1.33 18.22 -1.44
C TRP A 35 -0.66 19.22 -2.40
N LEU A 36 0.37 18.80 -3.14
CA LEU A 36 0.99 19.65 -4.16
C LEU A 36 0.00 20.00 -5.29
N LEU A 37 -0.81 19.05 -5.73
CA LEU A 37 -1.84 19.28 -6.75
C LEU A 37 -2.96 20.20 -6.25
N SER A 38 -3.18 20.29 -4.94
CA SER A 38 -4.18 21.18 -4.36
C SER A 38 -3.87 22.67 -4.56
N PHE A 39 -2.62 23.02 -4.90
CA PHE A 39 -2.27 24.38 -5.33
C PHE A 39 -2.82 24.72 -6.72
N LEU A 40 -3.16 23.73 -7.54
CA LEU A 40 -3.64 23.89 -8.92
C LEU A 40 -5.11 23.46 -9.08
N PHE A 41 -5.60 22.57 -8.24
CA PHE A 41 -6.93 21.96 -8.31
C PHE A 41 -7.64 22.02 -6.95
N ASP A 42 -8.96 22.16 -6.96
CA ASP A 42 -9.76 22.09 -5.74
C ASP A 42 -9.92 20.63 -5.29
N ILE A 43 -9.12 20.24 -4.30
CA ILE A 43 -9.11 18.89 -3.73
C ILE A 43 -9.68 18.95 -2.31
N ASN A 44 -10.84 18.30 -2.13
CA ASN A 44 -11.48 18.19 -0.82
C ASN A 44 -10.85 17.07 0.01
N PHE A 45 -9.97 17.44 0.96
CA PHE A 45 -9.34 16.49 1.89
C PHE A 45 -10.23 16.03 3.05
N ASP A 46 -11.42 16.59 3.24
CA ASP A 46 -12.39 16.09 4.25
C ASP A 46 -13.24 14.94 3.69
N SER A 47 -13.16 14.68 2.38
CA SER A 47 -13.95 13.65 1.70
C SER A 47 -13.33 12.26 1.85
N ALA A 48 -14.14 11.32 2.34
CA ALA A 48 -13.79 9.90 2.36
C ALA A 48 -13.45 9.34 0.97
N ILE A 49 -14.03 9.90 -0.10
CA ILE A 49 -13.74 9.50 -1.48
C ILE A 49 -12.31 9.87 -1.85
N THR A 50 -11.86 11.09 -1.50
CA THR A 50 -10.49 11.54 -1.74
C THR A 50 -9.50 10.60 -1.07
N HIS A 51 -9.70 10.29 0.22
CA HIS A 51 -8.85 9.34 0.93
C HIS A 51 -8.86 7.94 0.29
N GLY A 52 -10.04 7.45 -0.12
CA GLY A 52 -10.16 6.17 -0.81
C GLY A 52 -9.35 6.13 -2.10
N VAL A 53 -9.43 7.17 -2.94
CA VAL A 53 -8.63 7.27 -4.17
C VAL A 53 -7.13 7.28 -3.87
N LEU A 54 -6.68 8.06 -2.88
CA LEU A 54 -5.27 8.13 -2.50
C LEU A 54 -4.71 6.80 -1.99
N LEU A 55 -5.52 6.05 -1.22
CA LEU A 55 -5.17 4.71 -0.75
C LEU A 55 -5.10 3.69 -1.90
N VAL A 56 -6.03 3.76 -2.85
CA VAL A 56 -5.99 2.90 -4.06
C VAL A 56 -4.75 3.20 -4.89
N LEU A 57 -4.43 4.47 -5.12
CA LEU A 57 -3.21 4.86 -5.84
C LEU A 57 -1.95 4.39 -5.12
N ALA A 58 -1.92 4.49 -3.79
CA ALA A 58 -0.81 3.99 -2.99
C ALA A 58 -0.66 2.47 -3.12
N ALA A 59 -1.76 1.72 -3.05
CA ALA A 59 -1.76 0.28 -3.23
C ALA A 59 -1.26 -0.13 -4.63
N ILE A 60 -1.74 0.54 -5.69
CA ILE A 60 -1.27 0.31 -7.06
C ILE A 60 0.23 0.57 -7.17
N TRP A 61 0.72 1.67 -6.60
CA TRP A 61 2.14 2.00 -6.59
C TRP A 61 2.97 0.95 -5.86
N THR A 62 2.53 0.52 -4.67
CA THR A 62 3.19 -0.55 -3.92
C THR A 62 3.26 -1.84 -4.74
N LEU A 63 2.16 -2.25 -5.37
CA LEU A 63 2.14 -3.43 -6.24
C LEU A 63 3.06 -3.28 -7.45
N ALA A 64 3.09 -2.11 -8.09
CA ALA A 64 3.97 -1.85 -9.21
C ALA A 64 5.44 -1.92 -8.81
N THR A 65 5.78 -1.39 -7.62
CA THR A 65 7.14 -1.41 -7.09
C THR A 65 7.58 -2.82 -6.72
N ILE A 66 6.75 -3.59 -6.00
CA ILE A 66 7.11 -4.97 -5.62
C ILE A 66 7.24 -5.88 -6.85
N ASN A 67 6.47 -5.61 -7.91
CA ASN A 67 6.57 -6.35 -9.16
C ASN A 67 7.69 -5.87 -10.10
N SER A 68 8.43 -4.81 -9.75
CA SER A 68 9.63 -4.44 -10.49
C SER A 68 10.80 -5.33 -10.07
N LYS A 69 11.81 -5.47 -10.94
CA LYS A 69 12.99 -6.29 -10.63
C LYS A 69 13.73 -5.76 -9.42
N GLU A 70 13.94 -4.44 -9.40
CA GLU A 70 14.64 -3.73 -8.34
C GLU A 70 13.86 -3.80 -7.03
N GLY A 71 12.54 -3.57 -7.07
CA GLY A 71 11.71 -3.60 -5.87
C GLY A 71 11.54 -5.00 -5.28
N SER A 72 11.55 -6.05 -6.11
CA SER A 72 11.56 -7.43 -5.62
C SER A 72 12.89 -7.79 -4.93
N GLU A 73 14.02 -7.39 -5.49
CA GLU A 73 15.34 -7.62 -4.87
C GLU A 73 15.47 -6.87 -3.54
N GLU A 74 15.08 -5.60 -3.53
CA GLU A 74 15.16 -4.75 -2.35
C GLU A 74 14.20 -5.23 -1.24
N LEU A 75 12.97 -5.62 -1.59
CA LEU A 75 12.04 -6.23 -0.64
C LEU A 75 12.60 -7.55 -0.07
N SER A 76 13.20 -8.40 -0.91
CA SER A 76 13.85 -9.62 -0.45
C SER A 76 14.98 -9.32 0.53
N ASN A 77 15.82 -8.33 0.24
CA ASN A 77 16.91 -7.91 1.13
C ASN A 77 16.38 -7.36 2.47
N MET A 78 15.31 -6.56 2.44
CA MET A 78 14.64 -6.06 3.65
C MET A 78 14.05 -7.19 4.51
N LEU A 79 13.38 -8.16 3.88
CA LEU A 79 12.74 -9.28 4.59
C LEU A 79 13.76 -10.28 5.14
N THR A 80 14.85 -10.51 4.42
CA THR A 80 15.89 -11.47 4.81
C THR A 80 17.00 -10.85 5.66
N LEU A 81 16.98 -9.52 5.84
CA LEU A 81 18.04 -8.74 6.49
C LEU A 81 19.43 -8.98 5.86
N LYS A 82 19.47 -9.47 4.62
CA LYS A 82 20.70 -9.69 3.88
C LYS A 82 21.03 -8.40 3.16
N ARG A 83 22.16 -7.80 3.55
CA ARG A 83 22.79 -6.68 2.87
C ARG A 83 23.70 -7.19 1.76
#